data_AF-A0A6A7C393-F1
#
_entry.id   AF-A0A6A7C393-F1
#
_cell.length_a   1.000
_cell.length_b   1.000
_cell.length_c   1.000
_cell.angle_alpha   90.00
_cell.angle_beta   90.00
_cell.angle_gamma   90.00
#
_symmetry.space_group_name_H-M   'P 1'
#
loop_
_entity.id
_entity.type
_entity.pdbx_description
1 polymer ?
#
loop_
_entity_poly.entity_id
_entity_poly.type
_entity_poly.pdbx_seq_one_letter_code
_entity_poly.pdbx_strand_id
1 'polypeptide(L)'
;MGWLWMFLQTFAPAAVAHSYNTTGPEHQLVLRKSLSVLFWNDSLIYSSIIFLSARTISLPFLLNSTRLRLASSVLRRGIRLWIPTAMALIICYAIFSKTLGTEYMNAFSAQTQNESMTKDLYMLPNSLANFNSIFDIFWTLWVVSVIFQQSYTVFMAVAIIPYTRNSWRLKGALVFILAAWWVYSWAWFSVTGLLFADLVVNYNFKAIAQMHRLETYAAGATCLIAGFTMQFLWVAAWPELYTAEIKYHTGVYQTGGLWLWNDATAPLLRADDYLVIVGFNLLLESTDVLQRIFRSRALVFIGKRSFSYFLLQSIIAYALGIKLVMNIIGGSMDTYAKASAVAFIVCLLVTIGAGEVFYWVIDWPTQRFACVVFDWIRE
;
A
#
# COMPACT_ATOMS: atom_id res chain seq x y z
N MET A 1 -4.22 5.94 -7.04
CA MET A 1 -2.93 6.39 -6.45
C MET A 1 -1.82 5.41 -6.79
N GLY A 2 -1.85 4.15 -6.33
CA GLY A 2 -0.79 3.16 -6.62
C GLY A 2 -0.46 2.94 -8.10
N TRP A 3 -1.46 2.84 -8.97
CA TRP A 3 -1.25 2.66 -10.42
C TRP A 3 -0.54 3.86 -11.06
N LEU A 4 -0.94 5.07 -10.69
CA LEU A 4 -0.36 6.30 -11.21
C LEU A 4 1.08 6.46 -10.75
N TRP A 5 1.36 6.16 -9.47
CA TRP A 5 2.72 6.12 -8.95
C TRP A 5 3.61 5.17 -9.75
N MET A 6 3.21 3.90 -9.92
CA MET A 6 4.02 2.92 -10.64
C MET A 6 4.24 3.33 -12.11
N PHE A 7 3.21 3.86 -12.77
CA PHE A 7 3.32 4.33 -14.14
C PHE A 7 4.30 5.52 -14.25
N LEU A 8 4.14 6.55 -13.41
CA LEU A 8 5.01 7.71 -13.40
C LEU A 8 6.45 7.34 -13.03
N GLN A 9 6.66 6.45 -12.07
CA GLN A 9 7.99 5.92 -11.72
C GLN A 9 8.69 5.27 -12.92
N THR A 10 7.92 4.68 -13.83
CA THR A 10 8.45 3.97 -15.02
C THR A 10 8.69 4.92 -16.20
N PHE A 11 7.76 5.84 -16.48
CA PHE A 11 7.75 6.65 -17.71
C PHE A 11 8.01 8.15 -17.51
N ALA A 12 7.95 8.65 -16.27
CA ALA A 12 8.19 10.05 -15.91
C ALA A 12 8.74 10.16 -14.47
N PRO A 13 9.88 9.50 -14.17
CA PRO A 13 10.34 9.30 -12.79
C PRO A 13 10.64 10.63 -12.07
N ALA A 14 11.09 11.66 -12.79
CA ALA A 14 11.35 12.97 -12.20
C ALA A 14 10.08 13.69 -11.70
N ALA A 15 8.88 13.21 -12.06
CA ALA A 15 7.60 13.68 -11.53
C ALA A 15 7.18 13.02 -10.21
N VAL A 16 7.94 12.04 -9.73
CA VAL A 16 7.64 11.27 -8.51
C VAL A 16 8.52 11.77 -7.36
N ALA A 17 7.87 12.03 -6.22
CA ALA A 17 8.54 12.35 -4.96
C ALA A 17 9.46 11.19 -4.56
N HIS A 18 10.65 11.53 -4.08
CA HIS A 18 11.67 10.55 -3.66
C HIS A 18 12.15 9.57 -4.75
N SER A 19 11.86 9.83 -6.02
CA SER A 19 12.52 9.15 -7.14
C SER A 19 14.02 9.46 -7.16
N TYR A 20 14.83 8.44 -7.49
CA TYR A 20 16.28 8.56 -7.72
C TYR A 20 16.60 9.50 -8.89
N ASN A 21 15.70 9.65 -9.85
CA ASN A 21 15.80 10.64 -10.91
C ASN A 21 15.47 12.04 -10.38
N THR A 22 16.51 12.73 -9.90
CA THR A 22 16.40 14.09 -9.32
C THR A 22 16.39 15.20 -10.36
N THR A 23 16.82 14.91 -11.59
CA THR A 23 16.84 15.85 -12.72
C THR A 23 15.83 15.43 -13.79
N GLY A 24 15.24 16.40 -14.47
CA GLY A 24 14.31 16.15 -15.56
C GLY A 24 13.69 17.44 -16.10
N PRO A 25 12.74 17.33 -17.04
CA PRO A 25 12.01 18.47 -17.55
C PRO A 25 11.32 19.26 -16.42
N GLU A 26 11.29 20.59 -16.53
CA GLU A 26 10.78 21.48 -15.49
C GLU A 26 9.34 21.12 -15.06
N HIS A 27 8.47 20.80 -16.02
CA HIS A 27 7.10 20.39 -15.73
C HIS A 27 7.01 19.13 -14.83
N GLN A 28 7.95 18.18 -14.95
CA GLN A 28 8.01 17.01 -14.07
C GLN A 28 8.46 17.42 -12.67
N LEU A 29 9.46 18.30 -12.54
CA LEU A 29 9.93 18.79 -11.25
C LEU A 29 8.86 19.58 -10.49
N VAL A 30 8.05 20.37 -11.21
CA VAL A 30 6.90 21.07 -10.63
C VAL A 30 5.87 20.06 -10.12
N LEU A 31 5.55 19.02 -10.90
CA LEU A 31 4.62 17.95 -10.49
C LEU A 31 5.14 17.18 -9.27
N ARG A 32 6.44 16.89 -9.22
CA ARG A 32 7.12 16.26 -8.08
C ARG A 32 6.91 17.07 -6.79
N LYS A 33 7.09 18.39 -6.84
CA LYS A 33 6.97 19.25 -5.66
C LYS A 33 5.53 19.61 -5.27
N SER A 34 4.56 19.40 -6.16
CA SER A 34 3.16 19.81 -5.94
C SER A 34 2.23 18.60 -5.77
N LEU A 35 1.92 17.90 -6.85
CA LEU A 35 0.90 16.86 -6.89
C LEU A 35 1.42 15.50 -6.42
N SER A 36 2.71 15.23 -6.55
CA SER A 36 3.27 13.92 -6.16
C SER A 36 3.10 13.63 -4.67
N VAL A 37 3.30 14.64 -3.83
CA VAL A 37 3.13 14.54 -2.38
C VAL A 37 1.72 14.09 -2.01
N LEU A 38 0.72 14.58 -2.75
CA LEU A 38 -0.70 14.36 -2.46
C LEU A 38 -1.27 13.07 -3.06
N PHE A 39 -0.86 12.71 -4.28
CA PHE A 39 -1.58 11.73 -5.09
C PHE A 39 -0.78 10.47 -5.46
N TRP A 40 0.55 10.54 -5.46
CA TRP A 40 1.41 9.42 -5.85
C TRP A 40 2.70 9.33 -5.03
N ASN A 41 2.59 9.55 -3.73
CA ASN A 41 3.64 9.28 -2.75
C ASN A 41 3.55 7.81 -2.32
N ASP A 42 4.60 7.03 -2.54
CA ASP A 42 4.65 5.60 -2.25
C ASP A 42 4.50 5.28 -0.76
N SER A 43 5.23 6.01 0.10
CA SER A 43 5.20 5.81 1.55
C SER A 43 3.79 6.01 2.12
N LEU A 44 3.11 7.07 1.67
CA LEU A 44 1.71 7.36 2.03
C LEU A 44 0.76 6.29 1.50
N ILE A 45 0.93 5.82 0.26
CA ILE A 45 0.08 4.78 -0.34
C ILE A 45 0.18 3.48 0.45
N TYR A 46 1.39 3.01 0.73
CA TYR A 46 1.60 1.75 1.45
C TYR A 46 1.09 1.83 2.88
N SER A 47 1.41 2.91 3.60
CA SER A 47 0.94 3.15 4.96
C SER A 47 -0.60 3.21 5.03
N SER A 48 -1.24 3.84 4.04
CA SER A 48 -2.70 3.90 3.92
C SER A 48 -3.32 2.51 3.72
N ILE A 49 -2.70 1.66 2.90
CA ILE A 49 -3.19 0.29 2.67
C ILE A 49 -3.11 -0.53 3.96
N ILE A 50 -2.01 -0.44 4.70
CA ILE A 50 -1.83 -1.15 5.99
C ILE A 50 -2.91 -0.71 6.99
N PHE A 51 -3.10 0.60 7.16
CA PHE A 51 -4.14 1.17 8.02
C PHE A 51 -5.55 0.68 7.62
N LEU A 52 -5.92 0.80 6.34
CA LEU A 52 -7.26 0.44 5.85
C LEU A 52 -7.51 -1.06 5.93
N SER A 53 -6.48 -1.86 5.66
CA SER A 53 -6.51 -3.30 5.84
C SER A 53 -6.81 -3.66 7.29
N ALA A 54 -6.08 -3.10 8.25
CA ALA A 54 -6.29 -3.35 9.68
C ALA A 54 -7.69 -2.92 10.17
N ARG A 55 -8.17 -1.75 9.70
CA ARG A 55 -9.54 -1.29 9.98
C ARG A 55 -10.57 -2.26 9.44
N THR A 56 -10.37 -2.82 8.26
CA THR A 56 -11.38 -3.66 7.59
C THR A 56 -11.43 -5.08 8.15
N ILE A 57 -10.29 -5.69 8.48
CA ILE A 57 -10.25 -7.06 9.02
C ILE A 57 -10.78 -7.18 10.45
N SER A 58 -10.78 -6.08 11.22
CA SER A 58 -11.27 -6.06 12.59
C SER A 58 -12.79 -5.97 12.69
N LEU A 59 -13.45 -5.31 11.73
CA LEU A 59 -14.90 -5.06 11.73
C LEU A 59 -15.77 -6.33 11.93
N PRO A 60 -15.55 -7.46 11.23
CA PRO A 60 -16.40 -8.63 11.39
C PRO A 60 -16.45 -9.20 12.82
N PHE A 61 -15.36 -9.06 13.56
CA PHE A 61 -15.26 -9.48 14.96
C PHE A 61 -15.79 -8.41 15.92
N LEU A 62 -15.49 -7.13 15.67
CA LEU A 62 -16.02 -6.04 16.49
C LEU A 62 -17.56 -6.00 16.45
N LEU A 63 -18.16 -6.31 15.29
CA LEU A 63 -19.62 -6.41 15.14
C LEU A 63 -20.20 -7.69 15.77
N ASN A 64 -19.40 -8.74 15.95
CA ASN A 64 -19.83 -10.01 16.54
C ASN A 64 -18.61 -10.76 17.09
N SER A 65 -18.40 -10.64 18.40
CA SER A 65 -17.19 -11.08 19.09
C SER A 65 -17.21 -12.57 19.44
N THR A 66 -17.36 -13.43 18.43
CA THR A 66 -17.30 -14.88 18.58
C THR A 66 -15.91 -15.42 18.23
N ARG A 67 -15.43 -16.39 19.02
CA ARG A 67 -14.15 -17.08 18.79
C ARG A 67 -14.08 -17.68 17.37
N LEU A 68 -15.20 -18.24 16.91
CA LEU A 68 -15.31 -18.83 15.58
C LEU A 68 -15.09 -17.81 14.45
N ARG A 69 -15.63 -16.58 14.59
CA ARG A 69 -15.42 -15.52 13.58
C ARG A 69 -13.97 -15.06 13.52
N LEU A 70 -13.29 -14.99 14.67
CA LEU A 70 -11.87 -14.68 14.71
C LEU A 70 -11.06 -15.78 14.03
N ALA A 71 -11.27 -17.05 14.41
CA ALA A 71 -10.59 -18.19 13.80
C ALA A 71 -10.81 -18.25 12.27
N SER A 72 -12.04 -18.02 11.82
CA SER A 72 -12.37 -17.95 10.39
C SER A 72 -11.60 -16.85 9.66
N SER A 73 -11.51 -15.67 10.28
CA SER A 73 -10.80 -14.52 9.70
C SER A 73 -9.30 -14.77 9.61
N VAL A 74 -8.70 -15.38 10.64
CA VAL A 74 -7.28 -15.75 10.69
C VAL A 74 -6.95 -16.75 9.57
N LEU A 75 -7.69 -17.86 9.48
CA LEU A 75 -7.42 -18.89 8.48
C LEU A 75 -7.59 -18.37 7.06
N ARG A 76 -8.73 -17.72 6.79
CA ARG A 76 -9.08 -17.25 5.44
C ARG A 76 -8.10 -16.19 4.93
N ARG A 77 -7.47 -15.42 5.82
CA ARG A 77 -6.58 -14.33 5.45
C ARG A 77 -5.37 -14.82 4.67
N GLY A 78 -4.74 -15.92 5.12
CA GLY A 78 -3.60 -16.52 4.43
C GLY A 78 -3.98 -16.95 3.02
N ILE A 79 -5.04 -17.74 2.88
CA ILE A 79 -5.52 -18.24 1.58
C ILE A 79 -5.85 -17.09 0.62
N ARG A 80 -6.54 -16.06 1.11
CA ARG A 80 -6.97 -14.89 0.30
C ARG A 80 -5.84 -14.00 -0.20
N LEU A 81 -4.71 -13.96 0.50
CA LEU A 81 -3.55 -13.19 0.05
C LEU A 81 -2.58 -14.06 -0.75
N TRP A 82 -2.37 -15.30 -0.32
CA TRP A 82 -1.39 -16.20 -0.92
C TRP A 82 -1.77 -16.65 -2.33
N ILE A 83 -2.99 -17.16 -2.55
CA ILE A 83 -3.39 -17.70 -3.86
C ILE A 83 -3.31 -16.62 -4.96
N PRO A 84 -3.87 -15.41 -4.80
CA PRO A 84 -3.81 -14.42 -5.87
C PRO A 84 -2.37 -13.92 -6.10
N THR A 85 -1.56 -13.80 -5.04
CA THR A 85 -0.14 -13.44 -5.18
C THR A 85 0.64 -14.52 -5.95
N ALA A 86 0.40 -15.80 -5.65
CA ALA A 86 1.00 -16.92 -6.37
C ALA A 86 0.60 -16.93 -7.86
N MET A 87 -0.67 -16.65 -8.16
CA MET A 87 -1.12 -16.56 -9.55
C MET A 87 -0.52 -15.38 -10.30
N ALA A 88 -0.38 -14.22 -9.65
CA ALA A 88 0.31 -13.07 -10.24
C ALA A 88 1.78 -13.39 -10.55
N LEU A 89 2.45 -14.13 -9.67
CA LEU A 89 3.81 -14.62 -9.93
C LEU A 89 3.87 -15.61 -11.11
N ILE A 90 2.94 -16.54 -11.21
CA ILE A 90 2.87 -17.47 -12.36
C ILE A 90 2.72 -16.67 -13.66
N ILE A 91 1.92 -15.60 -13.67
CA ILE A 91 1.79 -14.68 -14.80
C ILE A 91 3.12 -13.98 -15.08
N CYS A 92 3.80 -13.44 -14.06
CA CYS A 92 5.13 -12.85 -14.21
C CYS A 92 6.13 -13.83 -14.84
N TYR A 93 6.18 -15.07 -14.35
CA TYR A 93 7.07 -16.11 -14.87
C TYR A 93 6.78 -16.42 -16.34
N ALA A 94 5.52 -16.60 -16.70
CA ALA A 94 5.11 -16.85 -18.09
C ALA A 94 5.48 -15.69 -19.02
N ILE A 95 5.31 -14.46 -18.56
CA ILE A 95 5.60 -13.26 -19.36
C ILE A 95 7.11 -13.00 -19.45
N PHE A 96 7.79 -12.83 -18.33
CA PHE A 96 9.18 -12.38 -18.33
C PHE A 96 10.18 -13.52 -18.54
N SER A 97 9.96 -14.70 -17.96
CA SER A 97 10.93 -15.81 -18.05
C SER A 97 10.71 -16.71 -19.27
N LYS A 98 9.48 -16.81 -19.79
CA LYS A 98 9.17 -17.72 -20.91
C LYS A 98 8.93 -17.07 -22.26
N THR A 99 8.45 -15.83 -22.32
CA THR A 99 8.03 -15.23 -23.60
C THR A 99 8.84 -14.01 -24.01
N LEU A 100 9.00 -13.00 -23.13
CA LEU A 100 9.58 -11.71 -23.53
C LEU A 100 11.07 -11.54 -23.20
N GLY A 101 11.58 -12.20 -22.16
CA GLY A 101 12.88 -11.87 -21.56
C GLY A 101 12.87 -10.53 -20.81
N THR A 102 14.05 -10.04 -20.40
CA THR A 102 14.22 -8.76 -19.67
C THR A 102 15.15 -7.76 -20.37
N GLU A 103 15.78 -8.14 -21.49
CA GLU A 103 16.77 -7.32 -22.19
C GLU A 103 16.24 -5.95 -22.64
N TYR A 104 15.00 -5.90 -23.09
CA TYR A 104 14.36 -4.65 -23.53
C TYR A 104 14.20 -3.64 -22.37
N MET A 105 14.13 -4.12 -21.13
CA MET A 105 14.01 -3.28 -19.93
C MET A 105 15.32 -2.59 -19.62
N ASN A 106 16.44 -3.29 -19.82
CA ASN A 106 17.78 -2.73 -19.74
C ASN A 106 18.01 -1.69 -20.84
N ALA A 107 17.60 -2.00 -22.07
CA ALA A 107 17.67 -1.04 -23.19
C ALA A 107 16.84 0.21 -22.92
N PHE A 108 15.61 0.05 -22.43
CA PHE A 108 14.74 1.18 -22.05
C PHE A 108 15.34 2.01 -20.91
N SER A 109 15.90 1.36 -19.87
CA SER A 109 16.58 2.05 -18.76
C SER A 109 17.71 2.91 -19.28
N ALA A 110 18.56 2.34 -20.14
CA ALA A 110 19.70 3.02 -20.71
C ALA A 110 19.29 4.20 -21.59
N GLN A 111 18.26 4.02 -22.43
CA GLN A 111 17.77 5.06 -23.33
C GLN A 111 17.09 6.22 -22.59
N THR A 112 16.32 5.92 -21.54
CA THR A 112 15.57 6.92 -20.76
C THR A 112 16.33 7.48 -19.57
N GLN A 113 17.49 6.90 -19.25
CA GLN A 113 18.26 7.18 -18.04
C GLN A 113 17.42 7.02 -16.75
N ASN A 114 16.46 6.10 -16.75
CA ASN A 114 15.61 5.85 -15.58
C ASN A 114 16.35 4.96 -14.57
N GLU A 115 16.82 5.58 -13.48
CA GLU A 115 17.48 4.93 -12.35
C GLU A 115 16.48 4.38 -11.33
N SER A 116 15.25 4.88 -11.36
CA SER A 116 14.19 4.56 -10.41
C SER A 116 13.42 3.29 -10.75
N MET A 117 13.62 2.78 -11.97
CA MET A 117 13.05 1.55 -12.48
C MET A 117 13.89 0.34 -12.09
N THR A 118 13.23 -0.76 -11.73
CA THR A 118 13.91 -2.05 -11.57
C THR A 118 14.16 -2.69 -12.93
N LYS A 119 15.41 -2.65 -13.39
CA LYS A 119 15.83 -3.20 -14.69
C LYS A 119 16.30 -4.66 -14.61
N ASP A 120 16.87 -5.06 -13.47
CA ASP A 120 17.46 -6.39 -13.25
C ASP A 120 16.45 -7.37 -12.63
N LEU A 121 15.36 -7.62 -13.35
CA LEU A 121 14.39 -8.64 -12.94
C LEU A 121 15.01 -10.03 -13.01
N TYR A 122 15.00 -10.72 -11.87
CA TYR A 122 15.47 -12.10 -11.78
C TYR A 122 14.59 -13.03 -12.64
N MET A 123 15.20 -13.67 -13.63
CA MET A 123 14.54 -14.66 -14.47
C MET A 123 14.58 -16.03 -13.81
N LEU A 124 13.40 -16.60 -13.55
CA LEU A 124 13.31 -17.91 -12.94
C LEU A 124 13.69 -18.98 -13.99
N PRO A 125 14.71 -19.82 -13.72
CA PRO A 125 15.31 -20.68 -14.74
C PRO A 125 14.38 -21.81 -15.21
N ASN A 126 13.47 -22.28 -14.35
CA ASN A 126 12.56 -23.36 -14.66
C ASN A 126 11.29 -23.30 -13.79
N SER A 127 10.31 -24.15 -14.12
CA SER A 127 9.01 -24.14 -13.44
C SER A 127 9.09 -24.61 -11.98
N LEU A 128 10.10 -25.42 -11.63
CA LEU A 128 10.36 -25.83 -10.25
C LEU A 128 10.89 -24.67 -9.42
N ALA A 129 11.80 -23.87 -9.98
CA ALA A 129 12.27 -22.64 -9.35
C ALA A 129 11.11 -21.64 -9.16
N ASN A 130 10.21 -21.53 -10.15
CA ASN A 130 8.99 -20.75 -9.98
C ASN A 130 8.11 -21.28 -8.83
N PHE A 131 7.88 -22.59 -8.75
CA PHE A 131 7.11 -23.19 -7.66
C PHE A 131 7.73 -22.92 -6.28
N ASN A 132 9.05 -23.09 -6.14
CA ASN A 132 9.76 -22.77 -4.89
C ASN A 132 9.65 -21.28 -4.56
N SER A 133 9.78 -20.42 -5.56
CA SER A 133 9.69 -18.97 -5.38
C SER A 133 8.29 -18.48 -5.00
N ILE A 134 7.21 -19.26 -5.19
CA ILE A 134 5.86 -18.88 -4.72
C ILE A 134 5.86 -18.69 -3.20
N PHE A 135 6.54 -19.59 -2.49
CA PHE A 135 6.65 -19.48 -1.04
C PHE A 135 7.50 -18.27 -0.67
N ASP A 136 8.67 -18.11 -1.30
CA ASP A 136 9.55 -16.98 -1.04
C ASP A 136 8.89 -15.64 -1.37
N ILE A 137 8.15 -15.51 -2.47
CA ILE A 137 7.53 -14.27 -2.93
C ILE A 137 6.35 -13.84 -2.10
N PHE A 138 5.61 -14.78 -1.50
CA PHE A 138 4.66 -14.39 -0.47
C PHE A 138 5.34 -13.72 0.73
N TRP A 139 6.61 -14.04 0.99
CA TRP A 139 7.43 -13.47 2.06
C TRP A 139 8.32 -12.29 1.61
N THR A 140 8.65 -12.18 0.31
CA THR A 140 9.52 -11.13 -0.24
C THR A 140 8.77 -10.03 -1.00
N LEU A 141 7.50 -10.24 -1.40
CA LEU A 141 6.63 -9.16 -1.85
C LEU A 141 6.25 -8.30 -0.64
N TRP A 142 7.16 -7.40 -0.30
CA TRP A 142 7.24 -6.68 0.96
C TRP A 142 5.88 -6.21 1.49
N VAL A 143 5.07 -5.52 0.70
CA VAL A 143 3.81 -4.95 1.19
C VAL A 143 2.76 -6.03 1.51
N VAL A 144 2.67 -7.11 0.72
CA VAL A 144 1.72 -8.19 0.97
C VAL A 144 2.13 -8.97 2.21
N SER A 145 3.42 -9.21 2.38
CA SER A 145 3.98 -9.85 3.57
C SER A 145 3.73 -9.02 4.82
N VAL A 146 3.98 -7.70 4.77
CA VAL A 146 3.68 -6.78 5.88
C VAL A 146 2.19 -6.79 6.19
N ILE A 147 1.30 -6.66 5.19
CA ILE A 147 -0.15 -6.71 5.39
C ILE A 147 -0.58 -8.04 6.06
N PHE A 148 0.02 -9.16 5.67
CA PHE A 148 -0.25 -10.46 6.26
C PHE A 148 0.23 -10.54 7.71
N GLN A 149 1.49 -10.20 7.99
CA GLN A 149 2.06 -10.19 9.34
C GLN A 149 1.28 -9.27 10.28
N GLN A 150 0.98 -8.05 9.84
CA GLN A 150 0.20 -7.08 10.59
C GLN A 150 -1.25 -7.53 10.85
N SER A 151 -1.80 -8.41 10.00
CA SER A 151 -3.12 -8.99 10.26
C SER A 151 -3.12 -9.80 11.56
N TYR A 152 -2.03 -10.53 11.87
CA TYR A 152 -1.91 -11.26 13.14
C TYR A 152 -1.81 -10.34 14.34
N THR A 153 -1.06 -9.25 14.25
CA THR A 153 -1.02 -8.21 15.31
C THR A 153 -2.43 -7.69 15.60
N VAL A 154 -3.20 -7.41 14.54
CA VAL A 154 -4.59 -6.94 14.68
C VAL A 154 -5.48 -8.04 15.27
N PHE A 155 -5.38 -9.29 14.81
CA PHE A 155 -6.19 -10.39 15.35
C PHE A 155 -5.92 -10.62 16.84
N MET A 156 -4.66 -10.55 17.28
CA MET A 156 -4.28 -10.67 18.69
C MET A 156 -4.80 -9.50 19.51
N ALA A 157 -4.67 -8.26 19.01
CA ALA A 157 -5.20 -7.08 19.69
C ALA A 157 -6.74 -7.14 19.81
N VAL A 158 -7.42 -7.55 18.74
CA VAL A 158 -8.87 -7.72 18.69
C VAL A 158 -9.36 -8.80 19.66
N ALA A 159 -8.62 -9.90 19.84
CA ALA A 159 -8.98 -10.98 20.75
C ALA A 159 -9.09 -10.53 22.22
N ILE A 160 -8.30 -9.51 22.61
CA ILE A 160 -8.22 -9.00 23.98
C ILE A 160 -9.30 -7.94 24.26
N ILE A 161 -9.86 -7.32 23.20
CA ILE A 161 -10.86 -6.23 23.32
C ILE A 161 -12.06 -6.59 24.21
N PRO A 162 -12.73 -7.75 24.04
CA PRO A 162 -13.90 -8.09 24.87
C PRO A 162 -13.60 -8.23 26.37
N TYR A 163 -12.34 -8.49 26.72
CA TYR A 163 -11.89 -8.70 28.09
C TYR A 163 -11.29 -7.43 28.73
N THR A 164 -11.27 -6.31 28.00
CA THR A 164 -10.66 -5.06 28.44
C THR A 164 -11.72 -4.01 28.74
N ARG A 165 -11.57 -3.29 29.86
CA ARG A 165 -12.45 -2.16 30.22
C ARG A 165 -12.40 -1.07 29.14
N ASN A 166 -13.54 -0.43 28.85
CA ASN A 166 -13.65 0.60 27.81
C ASN A 166 -12.64 1.75 27.98
N SER A 167 -12.44 2.27 29.19
CA SER A 167 -11.46 3.32 29.45
C SER A 167 -10.01 2.89 29.17
N TRP A 168 -9.69 1.61 29.39
CA TRP A 168 -8.37 1.03 29.15
C TRP A 168 -8.15 0.64 27.70
N ARG A 169 -9.21 0.36 26.93
CA ARG A 169 -9.11 0.07 25.49
C ARG A 169 -8.50 1.24 24.73
N LEU A 170 -9.01 2.45 24.94
CA LEU A 170 -8.50 3.66 24.29
C LEU A 170 -7.08 4.01 24.78
N LYS A 171 -6.88 4.08 26.11
CA LYS A 171 -5.59 4.43 26.71
C LYS A 171 -4.49 3.42 26.34
N GLY A 172 -4.81 2.13 26.44
CA GLY A 172 -3.91 1.04 26.09
C GLY A 172 -3.55 1.03 24.60
N ALA A 173 -4.52 1.28 23.71
CA ALA A 173 -4.25 1.41 22.29
C ALA A 173 -3.33 2.60 21.98
N LEU A 174 -3.52 3.76 22.63
CA LEU A 174 -2.64 4.92 22.46
C LEU A 174 -1.21 4.63 22.93
N VAL A 175 -1.05 4.00 24.10
CA VAL A 175 0.27 3.59 24.61
C VAL A 175 0.91 2.57 23.66
N PHE A 176 0.14 1.61 23.13
CA PHE A 176 0.62 0.66 22.14
C PHE A 176 1.12 1.38 20.90
N ILE A 177 0.34 2.32 20.34
CA ILE A 177 0.69 3.06 19.12
C ILE A 177 2.00 3.84 19.32
N LEU A 178 2.16 4.53 20.44
CA LEU A 178 3.38 5.28 20.75
C LEU A 178 4.58 4.36 20.93
N ALA A 179 4.42 3.23 21.62
CA ALA A 179 5.46 2.23 21.75
C ALA A 179 5.83 1.64 20.38
N ALA A 180 4.84 1.29 19.56
CA ALA A 180 5.02 0.74 18.21
C ALA A 180 5.74 1.72 17.27
N TRP A 181 5.43 3.02 17.37
CA TRP A 181 6.19 4.06 16.69
C TRP A 181 7.64 4.04 17.14
N TRP A 182 7.89 4.13 18.44
CA TRP A 182 9.25 4.17 18.99
C TRP A 182 10.11 2.94 18.63
N VAL A 183 9.47 1.78 18.50
CA VAL A 183 10.12 0.52 18.12
C VAL A 183 10.13 0.24 16.61
N TYR A 184 9.85 1.26 15.78
CA TYR A 184 9.84 1.18 14.32
C TYR A 184 8.98 0.04 13.74
N SER A 185 7.80 -0.16 14.32
CA SER A 185 6.89 -1.25 13.96
C SER A 185 5.67 -0.76 13.20
N TRP A 186 5.30 -1.46 12.12
CA TRP A 186 4.07 -1.23 11.34
C TRP A 186 2.80 -1.35 12.18
N ALA A 187 2.90 -1.89 13.40
CA ALA A 187 1.80 -2.01 14.33
C ALA A 187 1.19 -0.65 14.71
N TRP A 188 1.92 0.46 14.67
CA TRP A 188 1.31 1.77 14.95
C TRP A 188 0.23 2.14 13.92
N PHE A 189 0.43 1.93 12.62
CA PHE A 189 -0.62 2.10 11.60
C PHE A 189 -1.76 1.09 11.78
N SER A 190 -1.42 -0.18 12.00
CA SER A 190 -2.39 -1.27 12.10
C SER A 190 -3.30 -1.15 13.33
N VAL A 191 -2.72 -0.88 14.51
CA VAL A 191 -3.47 -0.68 15.75
C VAL A 191 -4.26 0.62 15.71
N THR A 192 -3.77 1.67 15.03
CA THR A 192 -4.57 2.88 14.80
C THR A 192 -5.79 2.56 13.92
N GLY A 193 -5.63 1.80 12.82
CA GLY A 193 -6.75 1.34 11.99
C GLY A 193 -7.77 0.52 12.78
N LEU A 194 -7.31 -0.36 13.66
CA LEU A 194 -8.16 -1.07 14.62
C LEU A 194 -8.88 -0.10 15.57
N LEU A 195 -8.19 0.87 16.14
CA LEU A 195 -8.77 1.85 17.06
C LEU A 195 -9.89 2.63 16.39
N PHE A 196 -9.73 3.05 15.14
CA PHE A 196 -10.79 3.70 14.38
C PHE A 196 -12.00 2.78 14.16
N ALA A 197 -11.78 1.51 13.80
CA ALA A 197 -12.88 0.55 13.70
C ALA A 197 -13.60 0.39 15.04
N ASP A 198 -12.85 0.36 16.14
CA ASP A 198 -13.38 0.22 17.49
C ASP A 198 -14.20 1.43 17.94
N LEU A 199 -13.69 2.64 17.68
CA LEU A 199 -14.38 3.90 17.95
C LEU A 199 -15.72 3.99 17.20
N VAL A 200 -15.74 3.56 15.94
CA VAL A 200 -16.95 3.56 15.12
C VAL A 200 -17.98 2.55 15.62
N VAL A 201 -17.57 1.34 15.98
CA VAL A 201 -18.48 0.26 16.37
C VAL A 201 -18.94 0.38 17.82
N ASN A 202 -18.03 0.67 18.76
CA ASN A 202 -18.28 0.55 20.20
C ASN A 202 -18.47 1.90 20.92
N TYR A 203 -18.08 3.02 20.34
CA TYR A 203 -18.11 4.34 21.00
C TYR A 203 -19.00 5.37 20.32
N ASN A 204 -19.75 4.99 19.27
CA ASN A 204 -20.58 5.91 18.49
C ASN A 204 -19.83 7.20 18.12
N PHE A 205 -18.58 7.04 17.66
CA PHE A 205 -17.62 8.13 17.48
C PHE A 205 -18.17 9.33 16.74
N LYS A 206 -19.00 9.11 15.72
CA LYS A 206 -19.62 10.18 14.94
C LYS A 206 -20.49 11.11 15.78
N ALA A 207 -21.31 10.57 16.69
CA ALA A 207 -22.16 11.40 17.54
C ALA A 207 -21.33 12.29 18.47
N ILE A 208 -20.27 11.73 19.07
CA ILE A 208 -19.32 12.46 19.92
C ILE A 208 -18.59 13.53 19.11
N ALA A 209 -18.08 13.17 17.93
CA ALA A 209 -17.38 14.07 17.02
C ALA A 209 -18.26 15.23 16.55
N GLN A 210 -19.56 15.01 16.37
CA GLN A 210 -20.51 16.07 15.99
C GLN A 210 -20.87 16.98 17.16
N MET A 211 -20.89 16.47 18.40
CA MET A 211 -21.02 17.30 19.61
C MET A 211 -19.78 18.20 19.79
N HIS A 212 -18.60 17.66 19.54
CA HIS A 212 -17.31 18.34 19.62
C HIS A 212 -16.74 18.68 18.23
N ARG A 213 -17.60 19.21 17.35
CA ARG A 213 -17.29 19.38 15.91
C ARG A 213 -16.07 20.25 15.67
N LEU A 214 -15.99 21.40 16.33
CA LEU A 214 -14.88 22.33 16.15
C LEU A 214 -13.55 21.71 16.57
N GLU A 215 -13.53 21.04 17.73
CA GLU A 215 -12.34 20.38 18.28
C GLU A 215 -11.90 19.21 17.40
N THR A 216 -12.84 18.38 16.95
CA THR A 216 -12.55 17.23 16.09
C THR A 216 -12.02 17.68 14.73
N TYR A 217 -12.61 18.73 14.15
CA TYR A 217 -12.17 19.28 12.87
C TYR A 217 -10.83 19.99 12.99
N ALA A 218 -10.62 20.74 14.07
CA ALA A 218 -9.34 21.38 14.35
C ALA A 218 -8.24 20.32 14.53
N ALA A 219 -8.49 19.25 15.27
CA ALA A 219 -7.56 18.14 15.43
C ALA A 219 -7.24 17.46 14.09
N GLY A 220 -8.26 17.08 13.32
CA GLY A 220 -8.10 16.46 12.01
C GLY A 220 -7.35 17.36 11.00
N ALA A 221 -7.72 18.64 10.95
CA ALA A 221 -7.06 19.63 10.09
C ALA A 221 -5.62 19.90 10.51
N THR A 222 -5.34 19.98 11.82
CA THR A 222 -3.98 20.16 12.33
C THR A 222 -3.10 18.99 11.95
N CYS A 223 -3.58 17.75 12.10
CA CYS A 223 -2.85 16.56 11.65
C CYS A 223 -2.58 16.59 10.14
N LEU A 224 -3.58 16.92 9.32
CA LEU A 224 -3.40 17.03 7.87
C LEU A 224 -2.39 18.11 7.48
N ILE A 225 -2.53 19.31 8.03
CA ILE A 225 -1.63 20.43 7.74
C ILE A 225 -0.21 20.09 8.17
N ALA A 226 -0.01 19.54 9.37
CA ALA A 226 1.31 19.14 9.85
C ALA A 226 1.92 18.05 8.96
N GLY A 227 1.18 16.99 8.65
CA GLY A 227 1.64 15.89 7.83
C GLY A 227 2.00 16.32 6.40
N PHE A 228 1.12 17.07 5.73
CA PHE A 228 1.43 17.58 4.39
C PHE A 228 2.56 18.61 4.40
N THR A 229 2.61 19.51 5.38
CA THR A 229 3.70 20.48 5.50
C THR A 229 5.04 19.77 5.62
N MET A 230 5.12 18.74 6.46
CA MET A 230 6.31 17.89 6.57
C MET A 230 6.65 17.25 5.22
N GLN A 231 5.70 16.54 4.58
CA GLN A 231 5.95 15.91 3.27
C GLN A 231 6.45 16.91 2.21
N PHE A 232 5.85 18.11 2.12
CA PHE A 232 6.31 19.15 1.19
C PHE A 232 7.70 19.65 1.52
N LEU A 233 8.04 19.83 2.81
CA LEU A 233 9.38 20.22 3.23
C LEU A 233 10.41 19.17 2.84
N TRP A 234 10.12 17.88 3.01
CA TRP A 234 11.02 16.79 2.64
C TRP A 234 11.20 16.60 1.13
N VAL A 235 10.29 17.11 0.31
CA VAL A 235 10.43 17.04 -1.15
C VAL A 235 11.06 18.32 -1.71
N ALA A 236 10.72 19.49 -1.16
CA ALA A 236 11.05 20.77 -1.78
C ALA A 236 12.19 21.53 -1.09
N ALA A 237 12.34 21.42 0.24
CA ALA A 237 13.24 22.27 1.02
C ALA A 237 14.41 21.49 1.65
N TRP A 238 14.14 20.35 2.27
CA TRP A 238 15.11 19.55 3.04
C TRP A 238 15.03 18.04 2.71
N PRO A 239 15.33 17.64 1.47
CA PRO A 239 15.31 16.23 1.07
C PRO A 239 16.29 15.34 1.86
N GLU A 240 17.38 15.90 2.38
CA GLU A 240 18.35 15.22 3.23
C GLU A 240 17.77 14.77 4.58
N LEU A 241 16.68 15.39 5.05
CA LEU A 241 16.02 15.04 6.31
C LEU A 241 14.94 13.97 6.13
N TYR A 242 14.65 13.54 4.90
CA TYR A 242 13.60 12.57 4.60
C TYR A 242 13.73 11.25 5.39
N THR A 243 14.96 10.75 5.54
CA THR A 243 15.29 9.51 6.26
C THR A 243 15.78 9.77 7.68
N ALA A 244 15.81 11.03 8.13
CA ALA A 244 16.37 11.38 9.44
C ALA A 244 15.53 10.86 10.61
N GLU A 245 14.21 10.65 10.41
CA GLU A 245 13.31 10.11 11.43
C GLU A 245 13.81 8.75 11.95
N ILE A 246 14.40 7.93 11.08
CA ILE A 246 14.80 6.57 11.40
C ILE A 246 15.81 6.51 12.58
N LYS A 247 16.64 7.56 12.71
CA LYS A 247 17.65 7.67 13.78
C LYS A 247 17.05 7.75 15.18
N TYR A 248 15.78 8.13 15.30
CA TYR A 248 15.10 8.27 16.59
C TYR A 248 14.42 6.99 17.07
N HIS A 249 14.45 5.92 16.27
CA HIS A 249 13.83 4.65 16.61
C HIS A 249 14.80 3.64 17.22
N THR A 250 14.25 2.70 17.98
CA THR A 250 15.00 1.58 18.54
C THR A 250 15.08 0.41 17.58
N GLY A 251 16.23 -0.28 17.56
CA GLY A 251 16.51 -1.38 16.65
C GLY A 251 16.09 -2.75 17.15
N VAL A 252 14.78 -2.95 17.38
CA VAL A 252 14.18 -4.15 18.01
C VAL A 252 14.79 -5.49 17.59
N TYR A 253 15.10 -5.65 16.30
CA TYR A 253 15.51 -6.94 15.74
C TYR A 253 17.02 -7.12 15.57
N GLN A 254 17.83 -6.08 15.78
CA GLN A 254 19.26 -6.11 15.43
C GLN A 254 20.18 -5.50 16.48
N THR A 255 19.71 -4.51 17.24
CA THR A 255 20.53 -3.84 18.26
C THR A 255 19.63 -3.52 19.45
N GLY A 256 19.98 -3.98 20.65
CA GLY A 256 19.23 -3.67 21.89
C GLY A 256 19.24 -2.18 22.29
N GLY A 257 19.45 -1.26 21.35
CA GLY A 257 19.57 0.19 21.51
C GLY A 257 19.01 0.95 20.29
N LEU A 258 19.48 2.19 20.06
CA LEU A 258 19.07 3.00 18.91
C LEU A 258 19.53 2.37 17.58
N TRP A 259 18.74 2.59 16.54
CA TRP A 259 18.99 2.00 15.22
C TRP A 259 20.23 2.63 14.55
N LEU A 260 21.35 1.91 14.55
CA LEU A 260 22.65 2.37 14.02
C LEU A 260 22.91 1.94 12.56
N TRP A 261 22.09 1.04 12.00
CA TRP A 261 22.26 0.50 10.65
C TRP A 261 21.14 1.01 9.74
N ASN A 262 21.44 2.01 8.91
CA ASN A 262 20.45 2.70 8.10
C ASN A 262 20.23 2.07 6.72
N ASP A 263 19.25 1.16 6.59
CA ASP A 263 18.75 0.78 5.27
C ASP A 263 17.72 1.79 4.76
N ALA A 264 18.23 2.82 4.09
CA ALA A 264 17.41 3.85 3.45
C ALA A 264 16.63 3.35 2.21
N THR A 265 16.85 2.10 1.77
CA THR A 265 16.16 1.51 0.62
C THR A 265 14.87 0.81 1.01
N ALA A 266 14.69 0.52 2.30
CA ALA A 266 13.47 -0.08 2.83
C ALA A 266 12.33 0.96 2.95
N PRO A 267 11.06 0.56 2.78
CA PRO A 267 9.94 1.48 2.99
C PRO A 267 9.87 1.97 4.43
N LEU A 268 9.65 3.27 4.58
CA LEU A 268 9.81 3.97 5.84
C LEU A 268 8.49 4.13 6.60
N LEU A 269 8.56 4.02 7.93
CA LEU A 269 7.42 4.21 8.82
C LEU A 269 7.38 5.65 9.31
N ARG A 270 6.84 6.55 8.49
CA ARG A 270 7.04 7.99 8.69
C ARG A 270 5.89 8.66 9.44
N ALA A 271 6.22 9.60 10.33
CA ALA A 271 5.24 10.35 11.12
C ALA A 271 4.38 11.29 10.27
N ASP A 272 4.93 11.82 9.18
CA ASP A 272 4.18 12.69 8.29
C ASP A 272 3.04 11.94 7.58
N ASP A 273 3.31 10.73 7.07
CA ASP A 273 2.27 9.83 6.53
C ASP A 273 1.24 9.45 7.58
N TYR A 274 1.68 9.16 8.81
CA TYR A 274 0.80 8.85 9.93
C TYR A 274 -0.17 10.00 10.25
N LEU A 275 0.33 11.23 10.31
CA LEU A 275 -0.48 12.42 10.56
C LEU A 275 -1.49 12.67 9.42
N VAL A 276 -1.08 12.49 8.16
CA VAL A 276 -2.01 12.60 7.02
C VAL A 276 -3.12 11.56 7.12
N ILE A 277 -2.78 10.29 7.38
CA ILE A 277 -3.75 9.19 7.46
C ILE A 277 -4.71 9.38 8.63
N VAL A 278 -4.21 9.72 9.83
CA VAL A 278 -5.04 9.95 11.01
C VAL A 278 -5.93 11.16 10.81
N GLY A 279 -5.38 12.29 10.36
CA GLY A 279 -6.15 13.52 10.12
C GLY A 279 -7.27 13.30 9.11
N PHE A 280 -6.95 12.63 7.98
CA PHE A 280 -7.94 12.29 6.96
C PHE A 280 -9.05 11.38 7.53
N ASN A 281 -8.69 10.32 8.26
CA ASN A 281 -9.69 9.40 8.81
C ASN A 281 -10.52 10.01 9.94
N LEU A 282 -9.98 10.91 10.75
CA LEU A 282 -10.75 11.69 11.73
C LEU A 282 -11.84 12.52 11.03
N LEU A 283 -11.50 13.23 9.96
CA LEU A 283 -12.46 14.01 9.19
C LEU A 283 -13.47 13.11 8.45
N LEU A 284 -13.00 11.99 7.88
CA LEU A 284 -13.84 11.02 7.18
C LEU A 284 -14.89 10.40 8.11
N GLU A 285 -14.51 9.98 9.31
CA GLU A 285 -15.42 9.32 10.24
C GLU A 285 -16.36 10.30 10.95
N SER A 286 -15.95 11.56 11.09
CA SER A 286 -16.78 12.61 11.67
C SER A 286 -17.79 13.20 10.69
N THR A 287 -17.54 13.21 9.37
CA THR A 287 -18.32 14.05 8.43
C THR A 287 -19.15 13.25 7.40
N ASP A 288 -20.44 13.57 7.29
CA ASP A 288 -21.36 12.95 6.33
C ASP A 288 -20.97 13.14 4.86
N VAL A 289 -20.44 14.31 4.51
CA VAL A 289 -20.05 14.63 3.13
C VAL A 289 -18.94 13.70 2.66
N LEU A 290 -17.87 13.54 3.44
CA LEU A 290 -16.77 12.63 3.11
C LEU A 290 -17.24 11.18 3.10
N GLN A 291 -18.05 10.76 4.09
CA GLN A 291 -18.64 9.41 4.06
C GLN A 291 -19.45 9.18 2.80
N ARG A 292 -20.24 10.15 2.34
CA ARG A 292 -21.06 10.03 1.12
C ARG A 292 -20.19 9.88 -0.13
N ILE A 293 -19.12 10.66 -0.25
CA ILE A 293 -18.16 10.56 -1.36
C ILE A 293 -17.53 9.17 -1.38
N PHE A 294 -16.96 8.72 -0.25
CA PHE A 294 -16.25 7.44 -0.16
C PHE A 294 -17.16 6.21 -0.14
N ARG A 295 -18.46 6.37 0.15
CA ARG A 295 -19.49 5.33 -0.02
C ARG A 295 -20.06 5.25 -1.44
N SER A 296 -19.61 6.09 -2.36
CA SER A 296 -20.04 6.03 -3.75
C SER A 296 -19.78 4.65 -4.35
N ARG A 297 -20.73 4.16 -5.17
CA ARG A 297 -20.64 2.82 -5.78
C ARG A 297 -19.38 2.65 -6.61
N ALA A 298 -18.93 3.70 -7.30
CA ALA A 298 -17.72 3.70 -8.10
C ALA A 298 -16.46 3.46 -7.25
N LEU A 299 -16.28 4.20 -6.15
CA LEU A 299 -15.11 4.02 -5.28
C LEU A 299 -15.14 2.66 -4.55
N VAL A 300 -16.30 2.22 -4.10
CA VAL A 300 -16.46 0.88 -3.50
C VAL A 300 -16.18 -0.22 -4.52
N PHE A 301 -16.58 -0.03 -5.77
CA PHE A 301 -16.27 -0.95 -6.86
C PHE A 301 -14.75 -1.06 -7.06
N ILE A 302 -14.05 0.07 -7.22
CA ILE A 302 -12.59 0.10 -7.38
C ILE A 302 -11.90 -0.54 -6.16
N GLY A 303 -12.36 -0.22 -4.94
CA GLY A 303 -11.82 -0.78 -3.71
C GLY A 303 -11.96 -2.30 -3.62
N LYS A 304 -13.03 -2.89 -4.18
CA LYS A 304 -13.19 -4.35 -4.23
C LYS A 304 -12.22 -5.05 -5.19
N ARG A 305 -11.64 -4.33 -6.17
CA ARG A 305 -10.68 -4.87 -7.14
C ARG A 305 -9.26 -4.36 -6.93
N SER A 306 -9.03 -3.59 -5.87
CA SER A 306 -7.75 -2.91 -5.65
C SER A 306 -6.59 -3.89 -5.55
N PHE A 307 -6.81 -5.09 -4.99
CA PHE A 307 -5.77 -6.11 -4.89
C PHE A 307 -5.40 -6.70 -6.26
N SER A 308 -6.38 -7.02 -7.10
CA SER A 308 -6.15 -7.46 -8.48
C SER A 308 -5.41 -6.40 -9.30
N TYR A 309 -5.81 -5.13 -9.22
CA TYR A 309 -5.11 -4.05 -9.91
C TYR A 309 -3.68 -3.88 -9.39
N PHE A 310 -3.50 -3.96 -8.07
CA PHE A 310 -2.19 -3.84 -7.44
C PHE A 310 -1.20 -4.92 -7.92
N LEU A 311 -1.67 -6.17 -8.06
CA LEU A 311 -0.84 -7.29 -8.50
C LEU A 311 -0.48 -7.21 -10.00
N LEU A 312 -1.37 -6.68 -10.84
CA LEU A 312 -1.18 -6.68 -12.29
C LEU A 312 -0.55 -5.41 -12.87
N GLN A 313 -0.71 -4.26 -12.20
CA GLN A 313 -0.29 -2.96 -12.73
C GLN A 313 1.18 -2.96 -13.20
N SER A 314 2.10 -3.47 -12.37
CA SER A 314 3.53 -3.45 -12.67
C SER A 314 3.86 -4.41 -13.81
N ILE A 315 3.24 -5.59 -13.83
CA ILE A 315 3.39 -6.58 -14.91
C ILE A 315 3.00 -5.94 -16.26
N ILE A 316 1.87 -5.25 -16.31
CA ILE A 316 1.34 -4.65 -17.54
C ILE A 316 2.21 -3.47 -17.99
N ALA A 317 2.60 -2.57 -17.09
CA ALA A 317 3.47 -1.46 -17.46
C ALA A 317 4.84 -1.94 -17.97
N TYR A 318 5.41 -2.94 -17.32
CA TYR A 318 6.75 -3.44 -17.64
C TYR A 318 6.71 -4.29 -18.91
N ALA A 319 5.72 -5.16 -19.10
CA ALA A 319 5.64 -6.05 -20.26
C ALA A 319 5.10 -5.37 -21.52
N LEU A 320 4.02 -4.59 -21.39
CA LEU A 320 3.34 -3.95 -22.53
C LEU A 320 3.77 -2.49 -22.69
N GLY A 321 3.77 -1.72 -21.60
CA GLY A 321 4.03 -0.29 -21.65
C GLY A 321 5.42 0.05 -22.17
N ILE A 322 6.47 -0.56 -21.61
CA ILE A 322 7.85 -0.32 -22.03
C ILE A 322 8.02 -0.65 -23.52
N LYS A 323 7.56 -1.82 -23.97
CA LYS A 323 7.66 -2.22 -25.38
C LYS A 323 6.91 -1.28 -26.31
N LEU A 324 5.71 -0.86 -25.92
CA LEU A 324 4.93 0.10 -26.70
C LEU A 324 5.67 1.43 -26.85
N VAL A 325 6.26 1.95 -25.77
CA VAL A 325 7.05 3.18 -25.83
C VAL A 325 8.27 2.98 -26.73
N MET A 326 9.06 1.92 -26.51
CA MET A 326 10.24 1.61 -27.32
C MET A 326 9.93 1.51 -28.81
N ASN A 327 8.80 0.90 -29.18
CA ASN A 327 8.37 0.79 -30.57
C ASN A 327 7.99 2.14 -31.21
N ILE A 328 7.45 3.08 -30.44
CA ILE A 328 7.04 4.41 -30.92
C ILE A 328 8.24 5.37 -31.00
N ILE A 329 9.17 5.29 -30.03
CA ILE A 329 10.35 6.16 -29.99
C ILE A 329 11.44 5.69 -30.95
N GLY A 330 11.54 4.37 -31.18
CA GLY A 330 12.65 3.78 -31.93
C GLY A 330 13.98 4.16 -31.31
N GLY A 331 14.69 5.09 -31.95
CA GLY A 331 15.98 5.63 -31.47
C GLY A 331 15.97 7.08 -30.98
N SER A 332 14.89 7.85 -31.20
CA SER A 332 14.85 9.28 -30.83
C SER A 332 13.94 9.53 -29.63
N MET A 333 14.37 10.40 -28.72
CA MET A 333 13.57 10.83 -27.56
C MET A 333 12.54 11.92 -27.89
N ASP A 334 12.50 12.44 -29.13
CA ASP A 334 11.59 13.51 -29.53
C ASP A 334 10.10 13.13 -29.40
N THR A 335 9.78 11.86 -29.61
CA THR A 335 8.42 11.34 -29.53
C THR A 335 8.09 10.73 -28.16
N TYR A 336 9.03 10.76 -27.20
CA TYR A 336 8.88 10.08 -25.90
C TYR A 336 7.63 10.52 -25.13
N ALA A 337 7.36 11.84 -25.04
CA ALA A 337 6.18 12.33 -24.34
C ALA A 337 4.86 11.81 -24.96
N LYS A 338 4.78 11.76 -26.30
CA LYS A 338 3.63 11.21 -27.02
C LYS A 338 3.52 9.70 -26.81
N ALA A 339 4.64 8.99 -26.89
CA ALA A 339 4.69 7.55 -26.65
C ALA A 339 4.24 7.18 -25.22
N SER A 340 4.72 7.91 -24.22
CA SER A 340 4.31 7.73 -22.82
C SER A 340 2.83 8.05 -22.59
N ALA A 341 2.26 9.06 -23.28
CA ALA A 341 0.83 9.34 -23.20
C ALA A 341 -0.02 8.22 -23.82
N VAL A 342 0.41 7.67 -24.96
CA VAL A 342 -0.25 6.50 -25.57
C VAL A 342 -0.13 5.28 -24.65
N ALA A 343 1.05 5.04 -24.09
CA ALA A 343 1.28 3.96 -23.13
C ALA A 343 0.44 4.12 -21.87
N PHE A 344 0.23 5.34 -21.38
CA PHE A 344 -0.65 5.62 -20.23
C PHE A 344 -2.06 5.11 -20.48
N ILE A 345 -2.66 5.48 -21.61
CA ILE A 345 -4.04 5.10 -21.95
C ILE A 345 -4.13 3.58 -22.13
N VAL A 346 -3.20 3.00 -22.89
CA VAL A 346 -3.19 1.56 -23.17
C VAL A 346 -2.99 0.76 -21.88
N CYS A 347 -1.98 1.08 -21.07
CA CYS A 347 -1.73 0.38 -19.82
C CYS A 347 -2.89 0.54 -18.84
N LEU A 348 -3.55 1.70 -18.79
CA LEU A 348 -4.70 1.92 -17.90
C LEU A 348 -5.87 1.02 -18.30
N LEU A 349 -6.27 1.04 -19.58
CA LEU A 349 -7.37 0.23 -20.10
C LEU A 349 -7.09 -1.27 -19.93
N VAL A 350 -5.87 -1.71 -20.25
CA VAL A 350 -5.47 -3.10 -20.09
C VAL A 350 -5.42 -3.49 -18.61
N THR A 351 -4.98 -2.61 -17.71
CA THR A 351 -5.00 -2.89 -16.26
C THR A 351 -6.42 -3.03 -15.73
N ILE A 352 -7.35 -2.18 -16.17
CA ILE A 352 -8.76 -2.29 -15.79
C ILE A 352 -9.35 -3.61 -16.30
N GLY A 353 -9.16 -3.92 -17.59
CA GLY A 353 -9.68 -5.16 -18.19
C GLY A 353 -9.09 -6.42 -17.57
N ALA A 354 -7.76 -6.51 -17.50
CA ALA A 354 -7.06 -7.64 -16.91
C ALA A 354 -7.35 -7.78 -15.41
N GLY A 355 -7.47 -6.67 -14.69
CA GLY A 355 -7.83 -6.64 -13.28
C GLY A 355 -9.24 -7.17 -12.99
N GLU A 356 -10.23 -6.85 -13.84
CA GLU A 356 -11.56 -7.46 -13.73
C GLU A 356 -11.52 -8.96 -14.02
N VAL A 357 -10.83 -9.40 -15.08
CA VAL A 357 -10.68 -10.83 -15.39
C VAL A 357 -10.02 -11.56 -14.22
N PHE A 358 -8.93 -11.03 -13.68
CA PHE A 358 -8.22 -11.61 -12.56
C PHE A 358 -9.07 -11.64 -11.28
N TYR A 359 -9.85 -10.59 -11.03
CA TYR A 359 -10.78 -10.57 -9.91
C TYR A 359 -11.81 -11.70 -10.01
N TRP A 360 -12.43 -11.90 -11.17
CA TRP A 360 -13.49 -12.91 -11.33
C TRP A 360 -12.96 -14.34 -11.43
N VAL A 361 -11.79 -14.53 -12.03
CA VAL A 361 -11.20 -15.87 -12.26
C VAL A 361 -10.37 -16.35 -11.07
N ILE A 362 -9.75 -15.43 -10.32
CA ILE A 362 -8.79 -15.80 -9.26
C ILE A 362 -9.23 -15.28 -7.89
N ASP A 363 -9.38 -13.97 -7.70
CA ASP A 363 -9.62 -13.39 -6.36
C ASP A 363 -10.97 -13.84 -5.78
N TRP A 364 -12.06 -13.67 -6.52
CA TRP A 364 -13.41 -14.03 -6.04
C TRP A 364 -13.55 -15.54 -5.75
N PRO A 365 -13.11 -16.46 -6.63
CA PRO A 365 -13.11 -17.89 -6.32
C PRO A 365 -12.24 -18.23 -5.12
N THR A 366 -11.07 -17.60 -4.97
CA THR A 366 -10.20 -17.77 -3.80
C THR A 366 -10.93 -17.41 -2.51
N GLN A 367 -11.67 -16.30 -2.50
CA GLN A 367 -12.43 -15.88 -1.33
C GLN A 367 -13.52 -16.88 -0.92
N ARG A 368 -14.14 -17.56 -1.89
CA ARG A 368 -15.14 -18.62 -1.69
C ARG A 368 -14.48 -19.92 -1.22
N PHE A 369 -13.41 -20.33 -1.89
CA PHE A 369 -12.61 -21.49 -1.52
C PHE A 369 -12.12 -21.39 -0.07
N ALA A 370 -11.63 -20.22 0.35
CA ALA A 370 -11.21 -19.99 1.73
C ALA A 370 -12.36 -20.20 2.75
N CYS A 371 -13.61 -19.90 2.39
CA CYS A 371 -14.75 -20.21 3.25
C CYS A 371 -15.02 -21.72 3.31
N VAL A 372 -15.00 -22.41 2.16
CA VAL A 372 -15.20 -23.87 2.08
C VAL A 372 -14.12 -24.61 2.90
N VAL A 373 -12.86 -24.22 2.78
CA VAL A 373 -11.76 -24.80 3.57
C VAL A 373 -11.98 -24.57 5.07
N PHE A 374 -12.48 -23.40 5.47
CA PHE A 374 -12.78 -23.15 6.87
C PHE A 374 -13.94 -24.01 7.39
N ASP A 375 -15.00 -24.16 6.60
CA ASP A 375 -16.14 -25.01 6.96
C ASP A 375 -15.70 -26.48 7.09
N TRP A 376 -14.85 -26.97 6.17
CA TRP A 376 -14.28 -28.31 6.22
C TRP A 376 -13.38 -28.57 7.44
N ILE A 377 -12.58 -27.59 7.88
CA ILE A 377 -11.72 -27.74 9.07
C ILE A 377 -12.54 -27.68 10.38
N ARG A 378 -13.71 -27.03 10.34
CA ARG A 378 -14.58 -26.88 11.51
C ARG A 378 -15.38 -28.15 11.79
N GLU A 379 -15.78 -28.86 10.75
CA GLU A 379 -16.42 -30.18 10.80
C GLU A 379 -15.44 -31.24 11.32
#